data_AF-A0A5C5XH96-F1
#
_entry.id   AF-A0A5C5XH96-F1
#
_cell.length_a   1.000
_cell.length_b   1.000
_cell.length_c   1.000
_cell.angle_alpha   90.00
_cell.angle_beta   90.00
_cell.angle_gamma   90.00
#
_symmetry.space_group_name_H-M   'P 1'
#
loop_
_entity.id
_entity.type
_entity.pdbx_description
1 polymer ?
#
loop_
_entity_poly.entity_id
_entity_poly.type
_entity_poly.pdbx_seq_one_letter_code
_entity_poly.pdbx_strand_id
1 'polypeptide(L)'
;MKSEHRHELAQNDLEVGIERLRDKSKDFMEVHGNRILLWASMILLLIAAIVFYTRTSARTNVEGWAALTGANNAEELAGIADSYQGTPVGDLAQLKVAEEYLNTGIRLMFTDREAALTELDEAKSAFQKLLNQTGILPITKDRALFGLARTFETTSTGDFSEAIKSYKTLIDESPDSPYKELAEERIKTLGKENAKSFYSWFAEQKPEPQDMEQPEDMLRNLNLDLDGSLPTPTGTSSAPMDPEATSTPNPTLTVPTAPDFPPAMTNPASTSEAGTSTETSAPPMPADASSSTPPAEVGTSEPMPAPPKATEPEATQPKPEGTTSAPVSPAESATDAK
;
A
#
# COMPACT_ATOMS: atom_id res chain seq x y z
N MET A 1 3.11 -29.60 -71.39
CA MET A 1 1.89 -28.77 -71.51
C MET A 1 0.88 -29.17 -70.44
N LYS A 2 0.92 -28.61 -69.21
CA LYS A 2 -0.13 -28.81 -68.16
C LYS A 2 0.09 -28.05 -66.84
N SER A 3 0.97 -27.04 -66.80
CA SER A 3 1.21 -26.21 -65.60
C SER A 3 0.61 -24.81 -65.72
N GLU A 4 0.66 -24.18 -66.89
CA GLU A 4 0.14 -22.81 -67.09
C GLU A 4 -1.40 -22.77 -67.05
N HIS A 5 -2.06 -23.79 -67.62
CA HIS A 5 -3.53 -23.90 -67.67
C HIS A 5 -4.21 -24.13 -66.30
N ARG A 6 -3.46 -24.39 -65.22
CA ARG A 6 -4.01 -24.59 -63.86
C ARG A 6 -4.01 -23.31 -63.03
N HIS A 7 -3.13 -22.36 -63.33
CA HIS A 7 -3.09 -21.08 -62.63
C HIS A 7 -4.16 -20.11 -63.15
N GLU A 8 -4.50 -20.18 -64.44
CA GLU A 8 -5.61 -19.38 -65.00
C GLU A 8 -6.98 -19.77 -64.44
N LEU A 9 -7.21 -21.06 -64.13
CA LEU A 9 -8.47 -21.52 -63.51
C LEU A 9 -8.61 -21.02 -62.06
N ALA A 10 -7.52 -21.02 -61.28
CA ALA A 10 -7.53 -20.54 -59.90
C ALA A 10 -7.66 -19.01 -59.80
N GLN A 11 -7.09 -18.28 -60.77
CA GLN A 11 -7.23 -16.82 -60.83
C GLN A 11 -8.66 -16.43 -61.20
N ASN A 12 -9.32 -17.17 -62.09
CA ASN A 12 -10.70 -16.93 -62.49
C ASN A 12 -11.70 -17.25 -61.36
N ASP A 13 -11.50 -18.33 -60.59
CA ASP A 13 -12.41 -18.66 -59.47
C ASP A 13 -12.27 -17.67 -58.29
N LEU A 14 -11.07 -17.14 -58.02
CA LEU A 14 -10.90 -16.09 -57.01
C LEU A 14 -11.52 -14.78 -57.48
N GLU A 15 -11.34 -14.43 -58.75
CA GLU A 15 -11.88 -13.21 -59.36
C GLU A 15 -13.42 -13.26 -59.41
N VAL A 16 -14.01 -14.37 -59.87
CA VAL A 16 -15.47 -14.61 -59.84
C VAL A 16 -16.01 -14.69 -58.41
N GLY A 17 -15.23 -15.23 -57.47
CA GLY A 17 -15.57 -15.26 -56.04
C GLY A 17 -15.63 -13.87 -55.42
N ILE A 18 -14.66 -13.01 -55.74
CA ILE A 18 -14.59 -11.62 -55.30
C ILE A 18 -15.69 -10.79 -55.98
N GLU A 19 -15.99 -11.02 -57.26
CA GLU A 19 -17.08 -10.32 -57.96
C GLU A 19 -18.46 -10.70 -57.41
N ARG A 20 -18.70 -11.97 -57.10
CA ARG A 20 -19.95 -12.39 -56.42
C ARG A 20 -20.05 -11.84 -55.01
N LEU A 21 -18.93 -11.71 -54.28
CA LEU A 21 -18.91 -11.07 -52.96
C LEU A 21 -19.18 -9.56 -53.08
N ARG A 22 -18.60 -8.90 -54.09
CA ARG A 22 -18.80 -7.47 -54.40
C ARG A 22 -20.24 -7.17 -54.76
N ASP A 23 -20.87 -8.00 -55.58
CA ASP A 23 -22.25 -7.75 -56.02
C ASP A 23 -23.26 -8.05 -54.91
N LYS A 24 -23.03 -9.09 -54.09
CA LYS A 24 -23.85 -9.35 -52.89
C LYS A 24 -23.65 -8.31 -51.78
N SER A 25 -22.44 -7.78 -51.64
CA SER A 25 -22.16 -6.72 -50.67
C SER A 25 -22.72 -5.36 -51.10
N LYS A 26 -22.86 -5.09 -52.40
CA LYS A 26 -23.56 -3.90 -52.92
C LYS A 26 -25.03 -3.89 -52.54
N ASP A 27 -25.79 -4.96 -52.82
CA ASP A 27 -27.21 -5.03 -52.46
C ASP A 27 -27.41 -4.94 -50.94
N PHE A 28 -26.52 -5.57 -50.15
CA PHE A 28 -26.56 -5.50 -48.69
C PHE A 28 -26.17 -4.12 -48.16
N MET A 29 -25.19 -3.44 -48.76
CA MET A 29 -24.78 -2.07 -48.42
C MET A 29 -25.80 -1.02 -48.86
N GLU A 30 -26.51 -1.22 -49.95
CA GLU A 30 -27.56 -0.28 -50.38
C GLU A 30 -28.76 -0.32 -49.42
N VAL A 31 -29.10 -1.49 -48.88
CA VAL A 31 -30.23 -1.65 -47.93
C VAL A 31 -29.83 -1.38 -46.47
N HIS A 32 -28.61 -1.73 -46.07
CA HIS A 32 -28.16 -1.65 -44.67
C HIS A 32 -26.96 -0.73 -44.43
N GLY A 33 -26.42 -0.07 -45.45
CA GLY A 33 -25.20 0.75 -45.35
C GLY A 33 -25.31 1.86 -44.29
N ASN A 34 -26.43 2.58 -44.23
CA ASN A 34 -26.64 3.59 -43.19
C ASN A 34 -26.71 2.99 -41.78
N ARG A 35 -27.25 1.76 -41.63
CA ARG A 35 -27.31 1.06 -40.33
C ARG A 35 -25.93 0.54 -39.92
N ILE A 36 -25.15 0.02 -40.86
CA ILE A 36 -23.78 -0.46 -40.63
C ILE A 36 -22.87 0.70 -40.28
N LEU A 37 -22.98 1.84 -40.98
CA LEU A 37 -22.25 3.07 -40.65
C LEU A 37 -22.60 3.59 -39.26
N LEU A 38 -23.88 3.58 -38.87
CA LEU A 38 -24.31 3.95 -37.52
C LEU A 38 -23.72 3.02 -36.45
N TRP A 39 -23.78 1.69 -36.66
CA TRP A 39 -23.19 0.72 -35.72
C TRP A 39 -21.66 0.83 -35.65
N ALA A 40 -20.99 0.95 -36.79
CA ALA A 40 -19.54 1.13 -36.85
C ALA A 40 -19.12 2.44 -36.16
N SER A 41 -19.88 3.53 -36.36
CA SER A 41 -19.65 4.80 -35.66
C SER A 41 -19.86 4.66 -34.15
N MET A 42 -20.91 3.96 -33.71
CA MET A 42 -21.15 3.72 -32.29
C MET A 42 -20.04 2.88 -31.65
N ILE A 43 -19.58 1.82 -32.34
CA ILE A 43 -18.45 0.99 -31.89
C ILE A 43 -17.15 1.81 -31.84
N LEU A 44 -16.90 2.66 -32.84
CA LEU A 44 -15.72 3.53 -32.85
C LEU A 44 -15.73 4.51 -31.67
N LEU A 45 -16.89 5.11 -31.37
CA LEU A 45 -17.06 5.98 -30.20
C LEU A 45 -16.86 5.22 -28.89
N LEU A 46 -17.37 4.00 -28.79
CA LEU A 46 -17.16 3.13 -27.63
C LEU A 46 -15.67 2.81 -27.43
N ILE A 47 -14.96 2.43 -28.51
CA ILE A 47 -13.51 2.17 -28.46
C ILE A 47 -12.75 3.43 -28.09
N ALA A 48 -13.10 4.59 -28.66
CA ALA A 48 -12.48 5.86 -28.32
C ALA A 48 -12.68 6.22 -26.84
N ALA A 49 -13.87 5.97 -26.29
CA ALA A 49 -14.16 6.15 -24.87
C ALA A 49 -13.31 5.20 -23.98
N ILE A 50 -13.19 3.92 -24.35
CA ILE A 50 -12.34 2.95 -23.64
C ILE A 50 -10.86 3.35 -23.70
N VAL A 51 -10.36 3.76 -24.87
CA VAL A 51 -8.97 4.21 -25.04
C VAL A 51 -8.72 5.50 -24.27
N PHE A 52 -9.67 6.43 -24.24
CA PHE A 52 -9.56 7.66 -23.47
C PHE A 52 -9.54 7.37 -21.96
N TYR A 53 -10.41 6.48 -21.49
CA TYR A 53 -10.43 6.05 -20.10
C TYR A 53 -9.11 5.37 -19.70
N THR A 54 -8.67 4.37 -20.45
CA THR A 54 -7.41 3.63 -20.16
C THR A 54 -6.16 4.51 -20.26
N ARG A 55 -6.10 5.46 -21.20
CA ARG A 55 -4.97 6.41 -21.31
C ARG A 55 -4.94 7.42 -20.18
N THR A 56 -6.10 7.88 -19.71
CA THR A 56 -6.18 8.83 -18.58
C THR A 56 -5.73 8.13 -17.30
N SER A 57 -6.20 6.90 -17.06
CA SER A 57 -5.77 6.08 -15.91
C SER A 57 -4.27 5.78 -15.90
N ALA A 58 -3.64 5.56 -17.06
CA ALA A 58 -2.20 5.28 -17.11
C ALA A 58 -1.34 6.50 -16.72
N ARG A 59 -1.76 7.73 -17.08
CA ARG A 59 -1.05 8.97 -16.74
C ARG A 59 -1.23 9.35 -15.28
N THR A 60 -2.45 9.27 -14.76
CA THR A 60 -2.73 9.54 -13.34
C THR A 60 -1.99 8.57 -12.43
N ASN A 61 -1.83 7.31 -12.84
CA ASN A 61 -1.05 6.36 -12.05
C ASN A 61 0.43 6.79 -11.89
N VAL A 62 1.12 7.23 -12.94
CA VAL A 62 2.55 7.60 -12.85
C VAL A 62 2.77 8.81 -11.93
N GLU A 63 1.94 9.85 -12.07
CA GLU A 63 2.01 11.04 -11.21
C GLU A 63 1.65 10.70 -9.76
N GLY A 64 0.66 9.84 -9.54
CA GLY A 64 0.28 9.39 -8.20
C GLY A 64 1.41 8.64 -7.50
N TRP A 65 2.12 7.75 -8.19
CA TRP A 65 3.25 7.04 -7.60
C TRP A 65 4.38 7.98 -7.22
N ALA A 66 4.68 8.97 -8.06
CA ALA A 66 5.68 10.00 -7.74
C ALA A 66 5.25 10.84 -6.52
N ALA A 67 3.99 11.25 -6.44
CA ALA A 67 3.45 11.96 -5.29
C ALA A 67 3.53 11.11 -4.01
N LEU A 68 3.16 9.83 -4.08
CA LEU A 68 3.21 8.89 -2.95
C LEU A 68 4.62 8.67 -2.41
N THR A 69 5.63 8.71 -3.29
CA THR A 69 7.04 8.63 -2.86
C THR A 69 7.56 9.92 -2.26
N GLY A 70 6.98 11.07 -2.62
CA GLY A 70 7.38 12.37 -2.09
C GLY A 70 6.70 12.77 -0.79
N ALA A 71 5.60 12.11 -0.42
CA ALA A 71 4.83 12.43 0.78
C ALA A 71 5.54 11.99 2.07
N ASN A 72 5.55 12.87 3.08
CA ASN A 72 6.29 12.65 4.34
C ASN A 72 5.43 12.66 5.60
N ASN A 73 4.13 12.91 5.49
CA ASN A 73 3.22 12.95 6.64
C ASN A 73 1.82 12.44 6.26
N ALA A 74 1.00 12.17 7.27
CA ALA A 74 -0.35 11.64 7.09
C ALA A 74 -1.25 12.56 6.25
N GLU A 75 -1.13 13.88 6.39
CA GLU A 75 -1.95 14.86 5.66
C GLU A 75 -1.67 14.83 4.14
N GLU A 76 -0.39 14.83 3.75
CA GLU A 76 0.01 14.69 2.35
C GLU A 76 -0.44 13.36 1.76
N LEU A 77 -0.30 12.27 2.52
CA LEU A 77 -0.76 10.95 2.12
C LEU A 77 -2.30 10.90 1.97
N ALA A 78 -3.05 11.57 2.85
CA ALA A 78 -4.50 11.66 2.77
C ALA A 78 -4.94 12.44 1.52
N GLY A 79 -4.28 13.56 1.22
CA GLY A 79 -4.51 14.31 -0.02
C GLY A 79 -4.27 13.47 -1.28
N ILE A 80 -3.26 12.59 -1.28
CA ILE A 80 -3.00 11.65 -2.37
C ILE A 80 -4.08 10.56 -2.41
N ALA A 81 -4.45 9.97 -1.28
CA ALA A 81 -5.52 8.98 -1.21
C ALA A 81 -6.82 9.51 -1.80
N ASP A 82 -7.16 10.77 -1.50
CA ASP A 82 -8.36 11.42 -2.02
C ASP A 82 -8.25 11.84 -3.50
N SER A 83 -7.08 12.27 -3.94
CA SER A 83 -6.84 12.63 -5.36
C SER A 83 -6.84 11.42 -6.29
N TYR A 84 -6.49 10.24 -5.78
CA TYR A 84 -6.33 9.01 -6.54
C TYR A 84 -7.27 7.88 -6.09
N GLN A 85 -8.47 8.23 -5.58
CA GLN A 85 -9.46 7.25 -5.13
C GLN A 85 -9.81 6.21 -6.21
N GLY A 86 -9.96 4.95 -5.80
CA GLY A 86 -10.28 3.84 -6.70
C GLY A 86 -9.12 3.40 -7.59
N THR A 87 -7.89 3.87 -7.31
CA THR A 87 -6.67 3.38 -7.96
C THR A 87 -5.77 2.70 -6.92
N PRO A 88 -4.90 1.76 -7.33
CA PRO A 88 -3.99 1.08 -6.41
C PRO A 88 -3.07 2.03 -5.63
N VAL A 89 -2.72 3.19 -6.22
CA VAL A 89 -1.89 4.19 -5.55
C VAL A 89 -2.67 4.94 -4.48
N GLY A 90 -3.96 5.23 -4.71
CA GLY A 90 -4.83 5.81 -3.69
C GLY A 90 -5.07 4.85 -2.52
N ASP A 91 -5.28 3.56 -2.81
CA ASP A 91 -5.47 2.53 -1.78
C ASP A 91 -4.21 2.39 -0.91
N LEU A 92 -3.03 2.37 -1.53
CA LEU A 92 -1.76 2.32 -0.81
C LEU A 92 -1.46 3.61 -0.02
N ALA A 93 -1.84 4.77 -0.56
CA ALA A 93 -1.76 6.03 0.16
C ALA A 93 -2.64 5.99 1.42
N GLN A 94 -3.90 5.55 1.30
CA GLN A 94 -4.82 5.39 2.43
C GLN A 94 -4.28 4.39 3.47
N LEU A 95 -3.64 3.30 3.02
CA LEU A 95 -2.97 2.36 3.91
C LEU A 95 -1.85 3.06 4.70
N LYS A 96 -0.99 3.82 4.02
CA LYS A 96 0.10 4.54 4.69
C LYS A 96 -0.40 5.61 5.66
N VAL A 97 -1.51 6.29 5.36
CA VAL A 97 -2.18 7.21 6.31
C VAL A 97 -2.50 6.47 7.60
N ALA A 98 -3.19 5.33 7.49
CA ALA A 98 -3.59 4.53 8.65
C ALA A 98 -2.38 4.03 9.46
N GLU A 99 -1.31 3.63 8.78
CA GLU A 99 -0.07 3.18 9.42
C GLU A 99 0.69 4.31 10.11
N GLU A 100 0.70 5.50 9.55
CA GLU A 100 1.35 6.68 10.15
C GLU A 100 0.66 7.07 11.45
N TYR A 101 -0.68 7.14 11.43
CA TYR A 101 -1.50 7.35 12.63
C TYR A 101 -1.27 6.26 13.68
N LEU A 102 -1.22 4.98 13.27
CA LEU A 102 -0.93 3.88 14.19
C LEU A 102 0.45 4.02 14.84
N ASN A 103 1.48 4.29 14.04
CA ASN A 103 2.86 4.41 14.54
C ASN A 103 3.03 5.63 15.45
N THR A 104 2.40 6.75 15.12
CA THR A 104 2.40 7.96 15.94
C THR A 104 1.63 7.75 17.24
N GLY A 105 0.44 7.16 17.19
CA GLY A 105 -0.33 6.78 18.37
C GLY A 105 0.42 5.83 19.31
N ILE A 106 1.09 4.79 18.78
CA ILE A 106 1.92 3.88 19.59
C ILE A 106 3.06 4.62 20.29
N ARG A 107 3.73 5.57 19.61
CA ARG A 107 4.81 6.36 20.22
C ARG A 107 4.28 7.26 21.33
N LEU A 108 3.17 7.94 21.07
CA LEU A 108 2.54 8.87 22.01
C LEU A 108 1.97 8.15 23.24
N MET A 109 1.59 6.87 23.15
CA MET A 109 1.07 6.10 24.30
C MET A 109 1.99 6.14 25.54
N PHE A 110 3.27 6.47 25.37
CA PHE A 110 4.26 6.54 26.45
C PHE A 110 4.54 7.97 26.95
N THR A 111 4.09 9.00 26.25
CA THR A 111 4.43 10.42 26.53
C THR A 111 3.22 11.34 26.60
N ASP A 112 2.17 11.06 25.82
CA ASP A 112 0.93 11.83 25.76
C ASP A 112 -0.21 10.87 25.40
N ARG A 113 -0.91 10.37 26.42
CA ARG A 113 -1.95 9.37 26.20
C ARG A 113 -3.17 9.93 25.45
N GLU A 114 -3.53 11.17 25.70
CA GLU A 114 -4.72 11.77 25.09
C GLU A 114 -4.50 11.96 23.59
N ALA A 115 -3.35 12.51 23.20
CA ALA A 115 -2.96 12.61 21.81
C ALA A 115 -2.85 11.22 21.17
N ALA A 116 -2.27 10.24 21.88
CA ALA A 116 -2.15 8.87 21.39
C ALA A 116 -3.50 8.23 21.03
N LEU A 117 -4.51 8.41 21.88
CA LEU A 117 -5.84 7.85 21.65
C LEU A 117 -6.54 8.50 20.46
N THR A 118 -6.32 9.81 20.26
CA THR A 118 -6.82 10.52 19.08
C THR A 118 -6.21 9.94 17.80
N GLU A 119 -4.88 9.80 17.75
CA GLU A 119 -4.16 9.23 16.61
C GLU A 119 -4.56 7.77 16.34
N LEU A 120 -4.79 6.96 17.37
CA LEU A 120 -5.23 5.57 17.20
C LEU A 120 -6.69 5.46 16.70
N ASP A 121 -7.56 6.41 17.05
CA ASP A 121 -8.92 6.44 16.49
C ASP A 121 -8.91 6.86 15.01
N GLU A 122 -8.04 7.80 14.63
CA GLU A 122 -7.79 8.13 13.22
C GLU A 122 -7.22 6.94 12.45
N ALA A 123 -6.26 6.21 13.02
CA ALA A 123 -5.74 4.98 12.42
C ALA A 123 -6.84 3.94 12.19
N LYS A 124 -7.69 3.71 13.18
CA LYS A 124 -8.82 2.79 13.11
C LYS A 124 -9.79 3.20 11.99
N SER A 125 -10.18 4.46 11.96
CA SER A 125 -11.08 5.02 10.95
C SER A 125 -10.49 4.90 9.54
N ALA A 126 -9.20 5.18 9.38
CA ALA A 126 -8.48 5.07 8.11
C ALA A 126 -8.38 3.61 7.62
N PHE A 127 -8.06 2.64 8.49
CA PHE A 127 -8.07 1.22 8.12
C PHE A 127 -9.47 0.73 7.75
N GLN A 128 -10.50 1.12 8.50
CA GLN A 128 -11.88 0.75 8.20
C GLN A 128 -12.36 1.36 6.87
N LYS A 129 -12.03 2.63 6.60
CA LYS A 129 -12.31 3.29 5.32
C LYS A 129 -11.71 2.50 4.16
N LEU A 130 -10.44 2.09 4.27
CA LEU A 130 -9.76 1.27 3.26
C LEU A 130 -10.41 -0.12 3.09
N LEU A 131 -10.72 -0.81 4.17
CA LEU A 131 -11.33 -2.15 4.13
C LEU A 131 -12.77 -2.16 3.57
N ASN A 132 -13.45 -1.03 3.61
CA ASN A 132 -14.78 -0.85 3.01
C ASN A 132 -14.73 -0.58 1.48
N GLN A 133 -13.55 -0.36 0.91
CA GLN A 133 -13.39 -0.14 -0.52
C GLN A 133 -13.45 -1.47 -1.30
N THR A 134 -13.99 -1.41 -2.51
CA THR A 134 -14.04 -2.54 -3.43
C THR A 134 -12.84 -2.53 -4.38
N GLY A 135 -12.29 -3.69 -4.69
CA GLY A 135 -11.21 -3.80 -5.69
C GLY A 135 -9.80 -3.48 -5.16
N ILE A 136 -9.65 -3.33 -3.85
CA ILE A 136 -8.35 -3.19 -3.18
C ILE A 136 -7.47 -4.42 -3.46
N LEU A 137 -6.17 -4.18 -3.64
CA LEU A 137 -5.20 -5.26 -3.85
C LEU A 137 -5.19 -6.21 -2.63
N PRO A 138 -5.15 -7.55 -2.82
CA PRO A 138 -5.19 -8.51 -1.72
C PRO A 138 -4.14 -8.25 -0.64
N ILE A 139 -2.89 -7.98 -1.04
CA ILE A 139 -1.81 -7.68 -0.09
C ILE A 139 -2.05 -6.39 0.72
N THR A 140 -2.71 -5.39 0.12
CA THR A 140 -3.10 -4.15 0.79
C THR A 140 -4.20 -4.42 1.82
N LYS A 141 -5.18 -5.24 1.45
CA LYS A 141 -6.26 -5.69 2.35
C LYS A 141 -5.70 -6.43 3.56
N ASP A 142 -4.82 -7.40 3.34
CA ASP A 142 -4.19 -8.19 4.40
C ASP A 142 -3.43 -7.29 5.38
N ARG A 143 -2.62 -6.38 4.85
CA ARG A 143 -1.86 -5.42 5.65
C ARG A 143 -2.78 -4.48 6.44
N ALA A 144 -3.90 -4.05 5.85
CA ALA A 144 -4.90 -3.24 6.53
C ALA A 144 -5.62 -4.01 7.65
N LEU A 145 -6.00 -5.27 7.45
CA LEU A 145 -6.59 -6.12 8.49
C LEU A 145 -5.61 -6.34 9.65
N PHE A 146 -4.33 -6.60 9.35
CA PHE A 146 -3.30 -6.75 10.36
C PHE A 146 -3.07 -5.45 11.15
N GLY A 147 -3.02 -4.31 10.45
CA GLY A 147 -2.90 -2.98 11.04
C GLY A 147 -4.08 -2.64 11.96
N LEU A 148 -5.31 -2.88 11.49
CA LEU A 148 -6.52 -2.67 12.29
C LEU A 148 -6.53 -3.52 13.56
N ALA A 149 -6.12 -4.79 13.46
CA ALA A 149 -6.00 -5.66 14.62
C ALA A 149 -5.00 -5.11 15.65
N ARG A 150 -3.86 -4.58 15.20
CA ARG A 150 -2.88 -3.89 16.05
C ARG A 150 -3.47 -2.64 16.70
N THR A 151 -4.24 -1.85 15.97
CA THR A 151 -4.92 -0.66 16.54
C THR A 151 -5.88 -1.04 17.67
N PHE A 152 -6.71 -2.07 17.47
CA PHE A 152 -7.59 -2.59 18.52
C PHE A 152 -6.81 -3.14 19.72
N GLU A 153 -5.69 -3.81 19.46
CA GLU A 153 -4.83 -4.31 20.51
C GLU A 153 -4.21 -3.16 21.33
N THR A 154 -3.65 -2.14 20.68
CA THR A 154 -3.01 -0.99 21.35
C THR A 154 -3.99 -0.20 22.20
N THR A 155 -5.27 -0.12 21.79
CA THR A 155 -6.33 0.58 22.52
C THR A 155 -7.07 -0.29 23.55
N SER A 156 -6.71 -1.57 23.66
CA SER A 156 -7.41 -2.52 24.53
C SER A 156 -7.14 -2.25 26.02
N THR A 157 -8.18 -2.45 26.82
CA THR A 157 -8.12 -2.46 28.29
C THR A 157 -7.97 -3.88 28.88
N GLY A 158 -7.56 -4.85 28.05
CA GLY A 158 -7.44 -6.27 28.40
C GLY A 158 -8.52 -7.16 27.77
N ASP A 159 -9.55 -6.57 27.15
CA ASP A 159 -10.45 -7.27 26.23
C ASP A 159 -9.90 -7.19 24.80
N PHE A 160 -9.46 -8.33 24.28
CA PHE A 160 -8.87 -8.44 22.94
C PHE A 160 -9.87 -8.98 21.90
N SER A 161 -11.18 -8.99 22.20
CA SER A 161 -12.20 -9.56 21.30
C SER A 161 -12.14 -8.99 19.88
N GLU A 162 -12.12 -7.67 19.72
CA GLU A 162 -12.05 -7.00 18.41
C GLU A 162 -10.69 -7.20 17.71
N ALA A 163 -9.58 -7.19 18.46
CA ALA A 163 -8.25 -7.45 17.92
C ALA A 163 -8.14 -8.89 17.39
N ILE A 164 -8.55 -9.87 18.21
CA ILE A 164 -8.57 -11.30 17.85
C ILE A 164 -9.50 -11.55 16.67
N LYS A 165 -10.67 -10.91 16.65
CA LYS A 165 -11.61 -10.99 15.52
C LYS A 165 -10.95 -10.52 14.23
N SER A 166 -10.28 -9.37 14.25
CA SER A 166 -9.61 -8.82 13.07
C SER A 166 -8.46 -9.72 12.59
N TYR A 167 -7.65 -10.27 13.51
CA TYR A 167 -6.62 -11.25 13.18
C TYR A 167 -7.21 -12.54 12.58
N LYS A 168 -8.32 -13.05 13.12
CA LYS A 168 -9.01 -14.23 12.57
C LYS A 168 -9.56 -13.96 11.18
N THR A 169 -10.18 -12.80 10.95
CA THR A 169 -10.64 -12.40 9.62
C THR A 169 -9.51 -12.45 8.60
N LEU A 170 -8.30 -11.98 8.95
CA LEU A 170 -7.12 -12.09 8.08
C LEU A 170 -6.79 -13.55 7.75
N ILE A 171 -6.75 -14.43 8.76
CA ILE A 171 -6.37 -15.84 8.59
C ILE A 171 -7.43 -16.59 7.75
N ASP A 172 -8.70 -16.31 8.00
CA ASP A 172 -9.83 -16.97 7.35
C ASP A 172 -10.02 -16.52 5.90
N GLU A 173 -9.89 -15.22 5.63
CA GLU A 173 -10.07 -14.66 4.28
C GLU A 173 -8.82 -14.79 3.40
N SER A 174 -7.62 -14.79 4.01
CA SER A 174 -6.33 -14.85 3.30
C SER A 174 -5.39 -15.91 3.91
N PRO A 175 -5.65 -17.22 3.71
CA PRO A 175 -4.86 -18.30 4.31
C PRO A 175 -3.39 -18.36 3.85
N ASP A 176 -3.08 -17.74 2.71
CA ASP A 176 -1.75 -17.64 2.12
C ASP A 176 -1.07 -16.29 2.41
N SER A 177 -1.68 -15.47 3.29
CA SER A 177 -1.14 -14.15 3.65
C SER A 177 0.24 -14.26 4.30
N PRO A 178 1.20 -13.39 3.95
CA PRO A 178 2.48 -13.34 4.67
C PRO A 178 2.35 -12.93 6.14
N TYR A 179 1.19 -12.41 6.54
CA TYR A 179 0.91 -12.01 7.93
C TYR A 179 0.30 -13.12 8.79
N LYS A 180 -0.07 -14.27 8.19
CA LYS A 180 -0.80 -15.33 8.88
C LYS A 180 -0.08 -15.84 10.13
N GLU A 181 1.19 -16.24 9.99
CA GLU A 181 1.96 -16.79 11.12
C GLU A 181 2.08 -15.78 12.26
N LEU A 182 2.31 -14.51 11.93
CA LEU A 182 2.36 -13.41 12.90
C LEU A 182 1.01 -13.20 13.60
N ALA A 183 -0.10 -13.27 12.87
CA ALA A 183 -1.46 -13.13 13.41
C ALA A 183 -1.80 -14.30 14.35
N GLU A 184 -1.49 -15.54 13.97
CA GLU A 184 -1.70 -16.74 14.79
C GLU A 184 -0.90 -16.68 16.10
N GLU A 185 0.38 -16.30 16.02
CA GLU A 185 1.22 -16.10 17.20
C GLU A 185 0.67 -14.98 18.10
N ARG A 186 0.17 -13.89 17.50
CA ARG A 186 -0.38 -12.79 18.28
C ARG A 186 -1.66 -13.18 18.99
N ILE A 187 -2.59 -13.88 18.33
CA ILE A 187 -3.80 -14.44 18.97
C ILE A 187 -3.42 -15.33 20.16
N LYS A 188 -2.45 -16.23 19.98
CA LYS A 188 -1.97 -17.11 21.06
C LYS A 188 -1.41 -16.30 22.24
N THR A 189 -0.70 -15.22 21.96
CA THR A 189 -0.12 -14.35 22.99
C THR A 189 -1.20 -13.55 23.74
N LEU A 190 -2.15 -12.97 23.02
CA LEU A 190 -3.30 -12.24 23.57
C LEU A 190 -4.23 -13.12 24.42
N GLY A 191 -4.27 -14.43 24.14
CA GLY A 191 -5.02 -15.40 24.95
C GLY A 191 -4.44 -15.66 26.34
N LYS A 192 -3.21 -15.22 26.63
CA LYS A 192 -2.55 -15.46 27.92
C LYS A 192 -2.97 -14.42 28.97
N GLU A 193 -3.07 -14.86 30.22
CA GLU A 193 -3.50 -14.00 31.33
C GLU A 193 -2.52 -12.86 31.61
N ASN A 194 -1.22 -13.08 31.39
CA ASN A 194 -0.20 -12.05 31.55
C ASN A 194 -0.37 -10.91 30.52
N ALA A 195 -0.80 -11.20 29.29
CA ALA A 195 -1.09 -10.18 28.30
C ALA A 195 -2.27 -9.33 28.74
N LYS A 196 -3.39 -9.95 29.15
CA LYS A 196 -4.55 -9.23 29.67
C LYS A 196 -4.17 -8.32 30.84
N SER A 197 -3.45 -8.87 31.81
CA SER A 197 -2.98 -8.12 32.99
C SER A 197 -2.10 -6.92 32.61
N PHE A 198 -1.17 -7.10 31.67
CA PHE A 198 -0.31 -6.02 31.19
C PHE A 198 -1.11 -4.92 30.50
N TYR A 199 -2.01 -5.26 29.57
CA TYR A 199 -2.79 -4.26 28.84
C TYR A 199 -3.79 -3.53 29.74
N SER A 200 -4.42 -4.22 30.70
CA SER A 200 -5.26 -3.57 31.71
C SER A 200 -4.46 -2.58 32.56
N TRP A 201 -3.27 -2.98 33.06
CA TRP A 201 -2.38 -2.07 33.79
C TRP A 201 -1.89 -0.91 32.92
N PHE A 202 -1.51 -1.19 31.68
CA PHE A 202 -1.02 -0.19 30.74
C PHE A 202 -2.12 0.82 30.42
N ALA A 203 -3.38 0.37 30.32
CA ALA A 203 -4.55 1.23 30.09
C ALA A 203 -4.76 2.30 31.17
N GLU A 204 -4.35 2.00 32.41
CA GLU A 204 -4.48 2.90 33.55
C GLU A 204 -3.39 3.98 33.61
N GLN A 205 -2.28 3.78 32.90
CA GLN A 205 -1.17 4.74 32.89
C GLN A 205 -1.60 6.04 32.22
N LYS A 206 -1.18 7.19 32.74
CA LYS A 206 -1.49 8.51 32.16
C LYS A 206 -0.22 9.36 32.07
N PRO A 207 0.71 9.02 31.16
CA PRO A 207 1.83 9.90 30.88
C PRO A 207 1.31 11.22 30.32
N GLU A 208 1.83 12.32 30.85
CA GLU A 208 1.58 13.66 30.36
C GLU A 208 2.88 14.19 29.72
N PRO A 209 2.78 15.03 28.68
CA PRO A 209 3.94 15.68 28.11
C PRO A 209 4.73 16.41 29.20
N GLN A 210 6.06 16.31 29.16
CA GLN A 210 6.87 17.16 30.03
C GLN A 210 6.65 18.61 29.60
N ASP A 211 6.28 19.47 30.55
CA ASP A 211 6.35 20.91 30.36
C ASP A 211 7.80 21.27 30.02
N MET A 212 8.05 21.55 28.75
CA MET A 212 9.37 22.00 28.32
C MET A 212 9.58 23.38 28.93
N GLU A 213 10.54 23.49 29.86
CA GLU A 213 10.98 24.79 30.37
C GLU A 213 11.30 25.69 29.18
N GLN A 214 10.58 26.80 29.06
CA GLN A 214 10.85 27.75 28.00
C GLN A 214 12.24 28.36 28.23
N PRO A 215 12.91 28.87 27.19
CA PRO A 215 14.17 29.61 27.38
C PRO A 215 14.06 30.72 28.44
N GLU A 216 12.87 31.30 28.59
CA GLU A 216 12.52 32.29 29.62
C GLU A 216 12.52 31.69 31.04
N ASP A 217 12.01 30.46 31.21
CA ASP A 217 12.03 29.74 32.49
C ASP A 217 13.46 29.37 32.89
N MET A 218 14.30 28.99 31.90
CA MET A 218 15.73 28.77 32.09
C MET A 218 16.44 30.05 32.59
N LEU A 219 16.20 31.20 31.94
CA LEU A 219 16.80 32.48 32.35
C LEU A 219 16.38 32.90 33.76
N ARG A 220 15.11 32.64 34.11
CA ARG A 220 14.56 32.91 35.44
C ARG A 220 15.17 31.98 36.51
N ASN A 221 15.37 30.71 36.19
CA ASN A 221 16.02 29.72 37.07
C ASN A 221 17.53 29.99 37.24
N LEU A 222 18.17 30.64 36.29
CA LEU A 222 19.57 31.11 36.40
C LEU A 222 19.72 32.43 37.18
N ASN A 223 18.64 33.05 37.66
CA ASN A 223 18.66 34.37 38.31
C ASN A 223 19.40 35.43 37.46
N LEU A 224 19.41 35.27 36.13
CA LEU A 224 19.96 36.28 35.23
C LEU A 224 18.90 37.36 35.06
N ASP A 225 18.95 38.38 35.92
CA ASP A 225 18.25 39.63 35.68
C ASP A 225 18.76 40.20 34.35
N LEU A 226 17.97 40.05 33.29
CA LEU A 226 18.15 40.72 32.01
C LEU A 226 17.75 42.21 32.12
N ASP A 227 18.00 42.85 33.26
CA ASP A 227 17.84 44.29 33.40
C ASP A 227 19.07 44.99 32.82
N GLY A 228 18.91 45.45 31.58
CA GLY A 228 19.55 46.67 31.12
C GLY A 228 21.03 46.59 30.78
N SER A 229 21.39 45.90 29.69
CA SER A 229 22.33 46.38 28.66
C SER A 229 22.82 45.23 27.78
N LEU A 230 22.01 44.87 26.77
CA LEU A 230 22.59 44.22 25.59
C LEU A 230 23.45 45.29 24.88
N PRO A 231 24.78 45.14 24.76
CA PRO A 231 25.56 46.04 23.94
C PRO A 231 25.09 45.88 22.50
N THR A 232 24.47 46.93 21.96
CA THR A 232 24.22 47.03 20.52
C THR A 232 25.55 46.85 19.78
N PRO A 233 25.64 46.00 18.75
CA PRO A 233 26.85 45.89 17.96
C PRO A 233 27.00 47.16 17.10
N THR A 234 27.55 48.22 17.69
CA THR A 234 28.10 49.35 16.95
C THR A 234 29.46 48.97 16.39
N GLY A 235 29.61 49.17 15.08
CA GLY A 235 30.68 48.63 14.28
C GLY A 235 32.06 49.27 14.45
N THR A 236 32.95 48.72 13.63
CA THR A 236 34.21 49.29 13.17
C THR A 236 35.32 49.39 14.22
N SER A 237 36.18 48.37 14.23
CA SER A 237 37.60 48.58 14.47
C SER A 237 38.38 47.83 13.40
N SER A 238 38.82 48.58 12.39
CA SER A 238 39.84 48.17 11.44
C SER A 238 41.20 48.23 12.15
N ALA A 239 41.90 47.11 12.23
CA ALA A 239 43.34 47.06 12.44
C ALA A 239 43.93 45.90 11.63
N PRO A 240 45.18 46.03 11.14
CA PRO A 240 45.61 45.47 9.87
C PRO A 240 46.09 44.03 9.96
N MET A 241 46.03 43.37 8.80
CA MET A 241 46.61 42.05 8.50
C MET A 241 48.10 41.98 8.85
N ASP A 242 48.45 41.00 9.68
CA ASP A 242 49.78 40.38 9.71
C ASP A 242 49.69 39.02 8.98
N PRO A 243 50.51 38.76 7.95
CA PRO A 243 50.49 37.49 7.23
C PRO A 243 51.73 36.66 7.59
N GLU A 244 51.68 35.83 8.64
CA GLU A 244 52.53 34.63 8.70
C GLU A 244 52.15 33.64 9.81
N ALA A 245 51.95 32.38 9.40
CA ALA A 245 52.25 31.14 10.11
C ALA A 245 51.56 30.91 11.48
N THR A 246 50.70 29.92 11.67
CA THR A 246 50.99 28.49 11.54
C THR A 246 49.73 27.69 11.91
N SER A 247 49.56 26.55 11.24
CA SER A 247 48.52 25.55 11.45
C SER A 247 48.29 25.21 12.93
N THR A 248 47.06 25.44 13.42
CA THR A 248 46.57 24.86 14.67
C THR A 248 45.69 23.65 14.32
N PRO A 249 45.92 22.46 14.92
CA PRO A 249 45.17 21.26 14.59
C PRO A 249 43.74 21.32 15.14
N ASN A 250 42.82 20.78 14.36
CA ASN A 250 41.41 20.52 14.69
C ASN A 250 41.25 19.91 16.10
N PRO A 251 40.30 20.37 16.94
CA PRO A 251 39.95 19.65 18.15
C PRO A 251 39.23 18.34 17.76
N THR A 252 39.88 17.22 18.08
CA THR A 252 39.29 15.88 18.01
C THR A 252 38.05 15.81 18.91
N LEU A 253 36.88 15.55 18.31
CA LEU A 253 35.67 15.10 19.01
C LEU A 253 36.01 13.79 19.75
N THR A 254 36.09 13.88 21.07
CA THR A 254 36.15 12.70 21.94
C THR A 254 34.74 12.14 22.07
N VAL A 255 34.48 11.01 21.42
CA VAL A 255 33.29 10.20 21.67
C VAL A 255 33.43 9.63 23.08
N PRO A 256 32.47 9.87 24.00
CA PRO A 256 32.51 9.23 25.31
C PRO A 256 32.35 7.71 25.14
N THR A 257 33.33 6.97 25.65
CA THR A 257 33.28 5.51 25.82
C THR A 257 32.02 5.11 26.57
N ALA A 258 31.20 4.26 25.96
CA ALA A 258 30.02 3.67 26.60
C ALA A 258 30.45 2.88 27.86
N PRO A 259 29.67 2.94 28.96
CA PRO A 259 29.96 2.14 30.14
C PRO A 259 29.86 0.64 29.85
N ASP A 260 30.79 -0.10 30.43
CA ASP A 260 30.98 -1.54 30.33
C ASP A 260 29.71 -2.27 30.83
N PHE A 261 29.03 -3.01 29.95
CA PHE A 261 27.92 -3.87 30.35
C PHE A 261 28.48 -5.12 31.04
N PRO A 262 27.95 -5.53 32.21
CA PRO A 262 28.40 -6.76 32.86
C PRO A 262 28.13 -7.99 31.98
N PRO A 263 29.01 -9.00 32.01
CA PRO A 263 28.87 -10.19 31.18
C PRO A 263 27.57 -10.93 31.49
N ALA A 264 26.87 -11.32 30.42
CA ALA A 264 25.67 -12.13 30.46
C ALA A 264 25.85 -13.36 31.35
N MET A 265 24.88 -13.59 32.23
CA MET A 265 24.87 -14.75 33.10
C MET A 265 24.90 -16.05 32.29
N THR A 266 25.77 -16.93 32.76
CA THR A 266 25.98 -18.30 32.32
C THR A 266 24.69 -19.10 32.35
N ASN A 267 24.32 -19.66 31.20
CA ASN A 267 23.35 -20.74 31.06
C ASN A 267 24.07 -22.08 31.34
N PRO A 268 23.69 -22.89 32.34
CA PRO A 268 24.26 -24.21 32.53
C PRO A 268 23.33 -25.27 31.94
N ALA A 269 23.82 -26.00 30.93
CA ALA A 269 23.80 -27.46 30.89
C ALA A 269 24.16 -27.92 29.47
N SER A 270 25.44 -28.25 29.31
CA SER A 270 25.93 -29.14 28.27
C SER A 270 25.63 -30.58 28.68
N THR A 271 25.12 -31.39 27.76
CA THR A 271 25.41 -32.83 27.76
C THR A 271 25.90 -33.19 26.37
N SER A 272 27.18 -33.52 26.35
CA SER A 272 28.00 -33.96 25.23
C SER A 272 27.80 -35.45 25.00
N GLU A 273 27.70 -35.88 23.74
CA GLU A 273 28.40 -37.07 23.29
C GLU A 273 29.05 -36.80 21.93
N ALA A 274 30.26 -37.35 21.80
CA ALA A 274 31.29 -37.03 20.83
C ALA A 274 31.18 -37.85 19.54
N GLY A 275 31.84 -37.39 18.47
CA GLY A 275 32.18 -38.27 17.35
C GLY A 275 32.68 -37.60 16.06
N THR A 276 33.99 -37.35 16.03
CA THR A 276 34.88 -37.53 14.86
C THR A 276 34.87 -36.51 13.71
N SER A 277 36.01 -35.82 13.61
CA SER A 277 36.51 -35.02 12.50
C SER A 277 36.64 -35.80 11.19
N THR A 278 36.34 -35.14 10.06
CA THR A 278 37.15 -35.30 8.84
C THR A 278 37.16 -34.01 8.03
N GLU A 279 38.37 -33.49 7.88
CA GLU A 279 38.85 -32.44 7.00
C GLU A 279 38.66 -32.85 5.52
N THR A 280 38.10 -31.99 4.66
CA THR A 280 38.26 -32.10 3.20
C THR A 280 38.10 -30.73 2.52
N SER A 281 39.09 -30.45 1.68
CA SER A 281 39.36 -29.24 0.92
C SER A 281 38.29 -28.84 -0.09
N ALA A 282 38.20 -27.53 -0.31
CA ALA A 282 37.59 -26.91 -1.48
C ALA A 282 38.35 -27.26 -2.79
N PRO A 283 37.66 -27.36 -3.94
CA PRO A 283 38.25 -27.13 -5.24
C PRO A 283 37.77 -25.82 -5.91
N PRO A 284 38.53 -25.30 -6.88
CA PRO A 284 38.51 -23.91 -7.33
C PRO A 284 37.56 -23.65 -8.52
N MET A 285 37.21 -22.37 -8.69
CA MET A 285 36.63 -21.81 -9.92
C MET A 285 37.52 -22.05 -11.15
N PRO A 286 36.92 -22.12 -12.35
CA PRO A 286 37.54 -21.59 -13.56
C PRO A 286 36.72 -20.45 -14.16
N ALA A 287 37.45 -19.41 -14.58
CA ALA A 287 36.97 -18.31 -15.40
C ALA A 287 37.33 -18.53 -16.89
N ASP A 288 36.48 -17.95 -17.74
CA ASP A 288 36.65 -17.50 -19.13
C ASP A 288 36.91 -18.50 -20.28
N ALA A 289 35.98 -18.51 -21.25
CA ALA A 289 36.23 -18.00 -22.62
C ALA A 289 34.97 -18.08 -23.52
N SER A 290 34.67 -16.96 -24.17
CA SER A 290 33.67 -16.75 -25.24
C SER A 290 33.87 -17.59 -26.50
N SER A 291 32.77 -17.99 -27.16
CA SER A 291 32.52 -17.77 -28.61
C SER A 291 31.19 -18.35 -29.14
N SER A 292 30.37 -17.45 -29.70
CA SER A 292 29.90 -17.49 -31.11
C SER A 292 28.92 -18.58 -31.64
N THR A 293 27.64 -18.15 -31.80
CA THR A 293 26.74 -18.29 -32.99
C THR A 293 26.04 -19.64 -33.30
N PRO A 294 24.79 -19.63 -33.87
CA PRO A 294 23.81 -20.71 -33.82
C PRO A 294 23.67 -21.50 -35.13
N PRO A 295 22.81 -22.53 -35.14
CA PRO A 295 21.86 -22.67 -36.25
C PRO A 295 20.43 -23.06 -35.83
N ALA A 296 19.54 -22.85 -36.79
CA ALA A 296 18.10 -22.92 -36.75
C ALA A 296 17.49 -24.35 -36.77
N GLU A 297 16.15 -24.33 -36.65
CA GLU A 297 15.17 -25.11 -37.42
C GLU A 297 14.47 -26.35 -36.81
N VAL A 298 13.14 -26.22 -36.84
CA VAL A 298 12.05 -27.21 -37.06
C VAL A 298 11.86 -28.35 -36.05
N GLY A 299 10.73 -28.25 -35.34
CA GLY A 299 10.13 -29.34 -34.57
C GLY A 299 8.61 -29.24 -34.52
N THR A 300 7.96 -29.65 -35.62
CA THR A 300 6.55 -30.02 -35.75
C THR A 300 6.03 -30.78 -34.52
N SER A 301 4.90 -30.33 -33.95
CA SER A 301 4.03 -31.20 -33.16
C SER A 301 2.55 -30.85 -33.39
N GLU A 302 1.82 -31.93 -33.61
CA GLU A 302 0.42 -32.09 -34.00
C GLU A 302 -0.62 -31.56 -33.00
N PRO A 303 -1.89 -31.44 -33.43
CA PRO A 303 -2.96 -30.82 -32.67
C PRO A 303 -3.56 -31.77 -31.63
N MET A 304 -3.86 -31.24 -30.45
CA MET A 304 -4.69 -31.89 -29.45
C MET A 304 -5.99 -31.11 -29.20
N PRO A 305 -7.03 -31.79 -28.68
CA PRO A 305 -8.41 -31.65 -29.13
C PRO A 305 -9.23 -30.64 -28.31
N ALA A 306 -10.36 -30.26 -28.89
CA ALA A 306 -11.40 -29.43 -28.28
C ALA A 306 -11.94 -30.03 -26.96
N PRO A 307 -12.12 -29.22 -25.91
CA PRO A 307 -12.98 -29.55 -24.79
C PRO A 307 -14.44 -29.11 -25.04
N PRO A 308 -15.40 -29.70 -24.30
CA PRO A 308 -16.77 -29.90 -24.76
C PRO A 308 -17.73 -28.78 -24.36
N LYS A 309 -18.83 -28.74 -25.12
CA LYS A 309 -20.08 -28.02 -24.90
C LYS A 309 -20.75 -28.49 -23.60
N ALA A 310 -20.99 -27.59 -22.65
CA ALA A 310 -21.95 -27.78 -21.55
C ALA A 310 -22.40 -26.39 -21.06
N THR A 311 -23.63 -25.94 -21.36
CA THR A 311 -24.91 -26.21 -20.68
C THR A 311 -25.32 -24.95 -19.90
N GLU A 312 -26.23 -24.24 -20.51
CA GLU A 312 -27.12 -23.21 -19.96
C GLU A 312 -27.91 -23.75 -18.75
N PRO A 313 -28.06 -22.98 -17.67
CA PRO A 313 -29.20 -23.11 -16.78
C PRO A 313 -30.19 -21.97 -17.03
N GLU A 314 -31.33 -22.40 -17.51
CA GLU A 314 -32.60 -21.71 -17.62
C GLU A 314 -33.12 -21.26 -16.22
N ALA A 315 -33.63 -20.03 -16.21
CA ALA A 315 -34.59 -19.38 -15.31
C ALA A 315 -35.04 -20.05 -13.99
N THR A 316 -35.05 -19.25 -12.91
CA THR A 316 -36.25 -19.14 -12.06
C THR A 316 -36.36 -17.74 -11.44
N GLN A 317 -37.27 -16.93 -11.97
CA GLN A 317 -37.90 -15.82 -11.23
C GLN A 317 -38.80 -16.40 -10.13
N PRO A 318 -38.98 -15.66 -9.02
CA PRO A 318 -40.36 -15.42 -8.60
C PRO A 318 -40.71 -13.93 -8.50
N LYS A 319 -41.98 -13.73 -8.86
CA LYS A 319 -42.82 -12.55 -9.02
C LYS A 319 -43.13 -11.85 -7.68
N PRO A 320 -43.54 -10.57 -7.69
CA PRO A 320 -43.67 -9.73 -6.49
C PRO A 320 -45.09 -9.70 -5.91
N GLU A 321 -45.17 -9.47 -4.59
CA GLU A 321 -46.33 -8.95 -3.86
C GLU A 321 -45.78 -7.78 -3.03
N GLY A 322 -46.15 -6.51 -3.26
CA GLY A 322 -47.44 -5.93 -2.89
C GLY A 322 -47.50 -5.81 -1.37
N THR A 323 -47.32 -4.63 -0.75
CA THR A 323 -48.42 -3.68 -0.51
C THR A 323 -47.89 -2.44 0.24
N THR A 324 -48.12 -1.27 -0.35
CA THR A 324 -48.67 -0.04 0.23
C THR A 324 -48.26 0.37 1.65
N SER A 325 -47.62 1.54 1.79
CA SER A 325 -48.20 2.75 2.43
C SER A 325 -47.21 3.92 2.39
N ALA A 326 -47.57 4.97 1.65
CA ALA A 326 -47.11 6.34 1.87
C ALA A 326 -48.12 7.05 2.80
N PRO A 327 -48.03 8.37 3.02
CA PRO A 327 -46.98 9.14 3.70
C PRO A 327 -47.55 9.88 4.91
N VAL A 328 -46.73 10.24 5.91
CA VAL A 328 -47.11 11.27 6.90
C VAL A 328 -45.93 12.19 7.14
N SER A 329 -46.01 13.38 6.53
CA SER A 329 -45.47 14.63 7.04
C SER A 329 -46.58 15.27 7.89
N PRO A 330 -46.28 15.89 9.05
CA PRO A 330 -46.32 17.35 9.06
C PRO A 330 -45.41 18.07 10.08
N ALA A 331 -45.21 19.37 9.82
CA ALA A 331 -45.02 20.51 10.73
C ALA A 331 -43.76 20.52 11.64
N GLU A 332 -42.84 21.48 11.53
CA GLU A 332 -42.98 22.92 11.77
C GLU A 332 -43.49 23.26 13.19
N SER A 333 -42.56 23.58 14.09
CA SER A 333 -42.79 24.49 15.21
C SER A 333 -41.48 25.12 15.66
N ALA A 334 -41.36 26.42 15.40
CA ALA A 334 -40.47 27.34 16.09
C ALA A 334 -40.95 27.57 17.53
N THR A 335 -40.00 27.79 18.45
CA THR A 335 -40.01 28.71 19.62
C THR A 335 -38.69 28.47 20.36
N ASP A 336 -37.72 29.39 20.38
CA ASP A 336 -37.66 30.69 21.08
C ASP A 336 -37.29 30.57 22.59
N ALA A 337 -36.31 31.40 22.97
CA ALA A 337 -35.90 31.86 24.30
C ALA A 337 -35.66 30.86 25.46
N LYS A 338 -34.40 30.71 25.89
CA LYS A 338 -33.81 31.46 27.02
C LYS A 338 -32.33 31.13 27.21
#